data_AF-A0A9D4KYA2-F1
#
_entry.id   AF-A0A9D4KYA2-F1
#
_cell.length_a   1.000
_cell.length_b   1.000
_cell.length_c   1.000
_cell.angle_alpha   90.00
_cell.angle_beta   90.00
_cell.angle_gamma   90.00
#
_symmetry.space_group_name_H-M   'P 1'
#
loop_
_entity.id
_entity.type
_entity.pdbx_description
1 polymer ?
#
loop_
_entity_poly.entity_id
_entity_poly.type
_entity_poly.pdbx_seq_one_letter_code
_entity_poly.pdbx_strand_id
1 'polypeptide(L)'
;MAELVQNIRRLTNLVYPKAPQDVKETLAMEQFVDALVNPEMPLKIKQSRPVDLNDAVRHTVELESFYRAERRQQGMVGPTVTQPHSGTKEMDDMRYT
;
A
#
# COMPACT_ATOMS: atom_id res chain seq x y z
N MET A 1 3.30 6.67 12.28
CA MET A 1 3.96 7.52 11.26
C MET A 1 4.49 8.83 11.82
N ALA A 2 3.73 9.58 12.63
CA ALA A 2 4.21 10.84 13.21
C ALA A 2 5.57 10.74 13.93
N GLU A 3 5.78 9.70 14.74
CA GLU A 3 7.06 9.48 15.44
C GLU A 3 8.25 9.27 14.50
N LEU A 4 8.07 8.47 13.42
CA LEU A 4 9.11 8.24 12.42
C LEU A 4 9.52 9.55 11.75
N VAL A 5 8.55 10.36 11.34
CA VAL A 5 8.78 11.67 10.70
C VAL A 5 9.54 12.61 11.63
N GLN A 6 9.15 12.67 12.90
CA GLN A 6 9.83 13.49 13.91
C GLN A 6 11.27 13.00 14.16
N ASN A 7 11.47 11.69 14.25
CA ASN A 7 12.79 11.09 14.43
C ASN A 7 13.71 11.36 13.24
N ILE A 8 13.21 11.23 12.01
CA ILE A 8 13.96 11.55 10.79
C ILE A 8 14.32 13.04 10.77
N ARG A 9 13.36 13.95 10.98
CA ARG A 9 13.64 15.40 11.04
C ARG A 9 14.68 15.75 12.10
N ARG A 10 14.56 15.16 13.29
CA ARG A 10 15.53 15.36 14.38
C ARG A 10 16.91 14.86 13.98
N LEU A 11 17.01 13.65 13.45
CA LEU A 11 18.27 13.04 13.04
C LEU A 11 18.95 13.85 11.93
N THR A 12 18.20 14.27 10.90
CA THR A 12 18.75 15.09 9.80
C THR A 12 19.29 16.42 10.31
N ASN A 13 18.61 17.06 11.27
CA ASN A 13 19.10 18.30 11.88
C ASN A 13 20.37 18.09 12.73
N LEU A 14 20.52 16.93 13.37
CA LEU A 14 21.71 16.60 14.16
C LEU A 14 22.92 16.26 13.28
N VAL A 15 22.71 15.52 12.20
CA VAL A 15 23.80 15.09 11.29
C VAL A 15 24.26 16.24 10.39
N TYR A 16 23.34 17.13 9.99
CA TYR A 16 23.62 18.21 9.06
C TYR A 16 23.32 19.60 9.66
N PRO A 17 23.92 19.99 10.80
CA PRO A 17 23.55 21.22 11.51
C PRO A 17 23.85 22.49 10.71
N LYS A 18 24.80 22.44 9.76
CA LYS A 18 25.21 23.56 8.90
C LYS A 18 24.56 23.55 7.51
N ALA A 19 23.80 22.52 7.17
CA ALA A 19 23.16 22.45 5.85
C ALA A 19 21.96 23.40 5.77
N PRO A 20 21.66 23.96 4.57
CA PRO A 20 20.44 24.73 4.34
C PRO A 20 19.19 23.92 4.69
N GLN A 21 18.13 24.61 5.09
CA GLN A 21 16.88 23.98 5.49
C GLN A 21 16.27 23.12 4.37
N ASP A 22 16.29 23.62 3.14
CA ASP A 22 15.72 22.93 1.97
C ASP A 22 16.46 21.61 1.67
N VAL A 23 17.78 21.61 1.84
CA VAL A 23 18.62 20.40 1.69
C VAL A 23 18.27 19.38 2.76
N LYS A 24 18.09 19.83 4.01
CA LYS A 24 17.68 18.94 5.11
C LYS A 24 16.28 18.38 4.88
N GLU A 25 15.33 19.17 4.41
CA GLU A 25 13.99 18.66 4.09
C GLU A 25 14.02 17.65 2.96
N THR A 26 14.81 17.89 1.91
CA THR A 26 14.99 16.93 0.81
C THR A 26 15.56 15.61 1.31
N LEU A 27 16.65 15.65 2.09
CA LEU A 27 17.26 14.44 2.65
C LEU A 27 16.32 13.68 3.60
N ALA A 28 15.59 14.42 4.43
CA ALA A 28 14.61 13.84 5.35
C ALA A 28 13.45 13.17 4.59
N MET A 29 12.98 13.81 3.50
CA MET A 29 11.96 13.27 2.60
C MET A 29 12.45 11.98 1.93
N GLU A 30 13.63 11.98 1.32
CA GLU A 30 14.19 10.79 0.65
C GLU A 30 14.34 9.63 1.62
N GLN A 31 14.92 9.89 2.80
CA GLN A 31 15.09 8.87 3.84
C GLN A 31 13.75 8.32 4.34
N PHE A 32 12.71 9.16 4.43
CA PHE A 32 11.37 8.73 4.79
C PHE A 32 10.78 7.80 3.74
N VAL A 33 10.88 8.16 2.45
CA VAL A 33 10.36 7.36 1.33
C VAL A 33 11.05 6.01 1.26
N ASP A 34 12.37 5.98 1.44
CA ASP A 34 13.14 4.74 1.41
C ASP A 34 12.91 3.85 2.65
N ALA A 35 12.40 4.41 3.75
CA ALA A 35 12.06 3.67 4.97
C ALA A 35 10.66 3.01 4.95
N LEU A 36 9.90 3.16 3.86
CA LEU A 36 8.55 2.59 3.75
C LEU A 36 8.60 1.06 3.56
N VAL A 37 7.79 0.36 4.35
CA VAL A 37 7.79 -1.13 4.41
C VAL A 37 7.23 -1.77 3.15
N ASN A 38 6.29 -1.10 2.46
CA ASN A 38 5.69 -1.65 1.25
C ASN A 38 6.60 -1.32 0.04
N PRO A 39 7.11 -2.32 -0.70
CA PRO A 39 8.05 -2.11 -1.79
C PRO A 39 7.49 -1.27 -2.96
N GLU A 40 6.18 -1.21 -3.14
CA GLU A 40 5.54 -0.43 -4.21
C GLU A 40 5.24 1.02 -3.82
N MET A 41 5.18 1.32 -2.52
CA MET A 41 4.90 2.68 -2.03
C MET A 41 5.98 3.70 -2.43
N PRO A 42 7.30 3.41 -2.28
CA PRO A 42 8.34 4.35 -2.68
C PRO A 42 8.23 4.79 -4.12
N LEU A 43 7.94 3.86 -5.04
CA LEU A 43 7.79 4.17 -6.46
C LEU A 43 6.59 5.09 -6.71
N LYS A 44 5.43 4.79 -6.11
CA LYS A 44 4.21 5.59 -6.25
C LYS A 44 4.35 6.98 -5.66
N ILE A 45 5.05 7.12 -4.53
CA ILE A 45 5.31 8.42 -3.91
C ILE A 45 6.32 9.22 -4.75
N LYS A 46 7.38 8.60 -5.28
CA LYS A 46 8.31 9.28 -6.19
C LYS A 46 7.59 9.78 -7.47
N GLN A 47 6.59 9.05 -7.96
CA GLN A 47 5.75 9.48 -9.08
C GLN A 47 4.87 10.69 -8.77
N SER A 48 4.43 10.88 -7.52
CA SER A 48 3.64 12.06 -7.12
C SER A 48 4.47 13.34 -6.99
N ARG A 49 5.80 13.23 -7.07
CA ARG A 49 6.77 14.35 -7.00
C ARG A 49 6.54 15.23 -5.76
N PRO A 50 6.65 14.66 -4.55
CA PRO A 50 6.52 15.43 -3.32
C PRO A 50 7.58 16.53 -3.25
N VAL A 51 7.17 17.71 -2.81
CA VAL A 51 8.05 18.89 -2.73
C VAL A 51 8.81 18.95 -1.41
N ASP A 52 8.23 18.37 -0.36
CA ASP A 52 8.76 18.35 0.99
C ASP A 52 8.33 17.08 1.76
N LEU A 53 8.90 16.89 2.94
CA LEU A 53 8.62 15.72 3.77
C LEU A 53 7.15 15.63 4.20
N ASN A 54 6.46 16.73 4.47
CA ASN A 54 5.05 16.67 4.84
C ASN A 54 4.19 16.24 3.64
N ASP A 55 4.55 16.67 2.44
CA ASP A 55 3.87 16.26 1.23
C ASP A 55 4.03 14.74 0.97
N ALA A 56 5.26 14.23 1.12
CA ALA A 56 5.50 12.78 1.05
C ALA A 56 4.70 11.99 2.09
N VAL A 57 4.58 12.52 3.31
CA VAL A 57 3.75 11.91 4.38
C VAL A 57 2.27 11.90 3.98
N ARG A 58 1.76 13.00 3.44
CA ARG A 58 0.37 13.11 2.98
C ARG A 58 0.05 12.05 1.92
N HIS A 59 0.90 11.93 0.89
CA HIS A 59 0.74 10.91 -0.14
C HIS A 59 0.83 9.48 0.40
N THR A 60 1.71 9.24 1.37
CA THR A 60 1.81 7.92 2.02
C THR A 60 0.53 7.56 2.76
N VAL A 61 -0.01 8.49 3.55
CA VAL A 61 -1.25 8.27 4.31
C VAL A 61 -2.44 8.04 3.38
N GLU A 62 -2.54 8.83 2.32
CA GLU A 62 -3.55 8.67 1.29
C GLU A 62 -3.47 7.27 0.65
N LEU A 63 -2.28 6.86 0.21
CA LEU A 63 -2.06 5.56 -0.42
C LEU A 63 -2.33 4.40 0.55
N GLU A 64 -1.96 4.53 1.82
CA GLU A 64 -2.29 3.54 2.84
C GLU A 64 -3.81 3.39 3.05
N SER A 65 -4.54 4.50 2.98
CA SER A 65 -6.01 4.50 3.07
C SER A 65 -6.64 3.75 1.89
N PHE A 66 -6.12 3.95 0.68
CA PHE A 66 -6.53 3.21 -0.51
C PHE A 66 -6.28 1.71 -0.37
N TYR A 67 -5.06 1.29 0.01
CA TYR A 67 -4.76 -0.12 0.23
C TYR A 67 -5.61 -0.75 1.34
N ARG A 68 -5.92 0.00 2.40
CA ARG A 68 -6.85 -0.46 3.45
C ARG A 68 -8.26 -0.65 2.90
N ALA A 69 -8.74 0.24 2.05
CA ALA A 69 -10.07 0.13 1.42
C ALA A 69 -10.13 -1.05 0.43
N GLU A 70 -9.14 -1.18 -0.44
CA GLU A 70 -9.04 -2.27 -1.41
C GLU A 70 -9.02 -3.64 -0.73
N ARG A 71 -8.22 -3.82 0.33
CA ARG A 71 -8.21 -5.08 1.10
C ARG A 71 -9.57 -5.42 1.72
N ARG A 72 -10.34 -4.42 2.16
CA ARG A 72 -11.71 -4.66 2.65
C ARG A 72 -12.63 -5.12 1.53
N GLN A 73 -12.51 -4.53 0.35
CA GLN A 73 -13.31 -4.91 -0.81
C GLN A 73 -12.95 -6.30 -1.35
N GLN A 74 -11.66 -6.65 -1.37
CA GLN A 74 -11.20 -8.01 -1.71
C GLN A 74 -11.63 -9.05 -0.67
N GLY A 75 -11.74 -8.68 0.61
CA GLY A 75 -12.32 -9.54 1.64
C GLY A 75 -13.85 -9.73 1.53
N MET A 76 -14.53 -8.89 0.75
CA MET A 76 -15.98 -8.98 0.51
C MET A 76 -16.34 -9.86 -0.70
N VAL A 77 -15.39 -10.17 -1.59
CA VAL A 77 -15.53 -11.22 -2.61
C VAL A 77 -15.16 -12.57 -2.00
N GLY A 78 -16.02 -13.08 -1.11
CA GLY A 78 -16.01 -14.50 -0.74
C GLY A 78 -16.20 -15.37 -1.99
N PRO A 79 -15.75 -16.64 -1.99
CA PRO A 79 -15.78 -17.47 -3.18
C PRO A 79 -17.23 -17.55 -3.67
N THR A 80 -17.46 -17.07 -4.88
CA THR A 80 -18.68 -17.37 -5.63
C THR A 80 -18.76 -18.89 -5.68
N VAL A 81 -19.60 -19.47 -4.83
CA VAL A 81 -19.98 -20.88 -4.87
C VAL A 81 -20.47 -21.13 -6.28
N THR A 82 -19.60 -21.73 -7.09
CA THR A 82 -19.99 -22.30 -8.37
C THR A 82 -20.81 -23.52 -7.99
N GLN A 83 -22.12 -23.35 -8.00
CA GLN A 83 -23.08 -24.39 -7.71
C GLN A 83 -22.86 -25.53 -8.73
N PRO A 84 -22.44 -26.75 -8.31
CA PRO A 84 -22.44 -27.87 -9.23
C PRO A 84 -23.90 -28.20 -9.52
N HIS A 85 -24.27 -27.96 -10.77
CA HIS A 85 -25.54 -28.31 -11.38
C HIS A 85 -25.64 -29.83 -11.25
N SER A 86 -26.43 -30.26 -10.27
CA SER A 86 -26.73 -31.66 -10.04
C SER A 86 -27.65 -32.12 -11.16
N GLY A 87 -27.06 -32.71 -12.20
CA GLY A 87 -27.78 -33.54 -13.15
C GLY A 87 -28.39 -34.71 -12.38
N THR A 88 -29.69 -34.65 -12.18
CA THR A 88 -30.51 -35.74 -11.66
C THR A 88 -30.27 -37.00 -12.49
N LYS A 89 -29.94 -38.07 -11.78
CA LYS A 89 -29.94 -39.45 -12.27
C LYS A 89 -31.31 -39.78 -12.85
N GLU A 90 -31.36 -40.34 -14.05
CA GLU A 90 -32.23 -41.48 -14.32
C GLU A 90 -31.38 -42.53 -15.04
N MET A 91 -31.23 -43.63 -14.32
CA MET A 91 -30.57 -44.86 -14.71
C MET A 91 -31.63 -45.73 -15.38
N ASP A 92 -31.18 -46.60 -16.30
CA ASP A 92 -31.83 -47.88 -16.57
C ASP A 92 -33.29 -47.84 -17.03
N ASP A 93 -33.50 -47.74 -18.34
CA ASP A 93 -34.52 -48.60 -18.95
C ASP A 93 -34.07 -49.08 -20.35
N MET A 94 -33.74 -50.38 -20.38
CA MET A 94 -34.14 -51.29 -21.44
C MET A 94 -33.43 -51.21 -22.79
N ARG A 95 -32.15 -51.59 -22.80
CA ARG A 95 -31.60 -52.44 -23.87
C ARG A 95 -31.21 -53.80 -23.30
N TYR A 96 -32.16 -54.74 -23.26
CA TYR A 96 -31.92 -56.17 -23.54
C TYR A 96 -33.25 -56.93 -23.57
N THR A 97 -33.78 -57.19 -24.77
CA THR A 97 -34.16 -58.50 -25.36
C THR A 97 -34.90 -58.26 -26.66
#